data_AF-A0A9D0BZW3-F1
#
_entry.id   AF-A0A9D0BZW3-F1
#
_cell.length_a   1.000
_cell.length_b   1.000
_cell.length_c   1.000
_cell.angle_alpha   90.00
_cell.angle_beta   90.00
_cell.angle_gamma   90.00
#
_symmetry.space_group_name_H-M   'P 1'
#
loop_
_entity.id
_entity.type
_entity.pdbx_description
1 polymer ?
#
loop_
_entity_poly.entity_id
_entity_poly.type
_entity_poly.pdbx_seq_one_letter_code
_entity_poly.pdbx_strand_id
1 'polypeptide(L)'
;MMKTFSMLMAVLLAGLLPGVQAQAEKGMMQMEERAGDAGDMPMREQEHENMMEQHHDDGAMHERHEAMQDNAMHDKAMDEPLPLEEQSGFSRGSVVRSVFTTAVQDREPADSVRELDTHSDKVIYYTELRDMAGQTAKHRWEHNGKVMAEVEFKVGGSRWRVWSSKSLVPGWTGEWKVSVLNGANEVISEDVFNYKPATDEAEAAH
;
A
#
# COMPACT_ATOMS: atom_id res chain seq x y z
N MET A 1 -40.32 32.58 -53.05
CA MET A 1 -41.22 32.32 -51.91
C MET A 1 -40.36 32.35 -50.64
N MET A 2 -40.72 33.21 -49.68
CA MET A 2 -39.97 33.53 -48.46
C MET A 2 -40.47 32.73 -47.24
N LYS A 3 -39.57 32.53 -46.25
CA LYS A 3 -39.78 32.52 -44.78
C LYS A 3 -40.34 31.25 -44.10
N THR A 4 -39.50 30.47 -43.38
CA THR A 4 -39.26 30.43 -41.90
C THR A 4 -40.33 29.73 -41.05
N PHE A 5 -39.98 28.71 -40.24
CA PHE A 5 -39.88 28.78 -38.76
C PHE A 5 -39.58 27.40 -38.09
N SER A 6 -38.49 27.38 -37.33
CA SER A 6 -38.25 26.79 -35.99
C SER A 6 -39.01 25.55 -35.45
N MET A 7 -38.19 24.70 -34.80
CA MET A 7 -38.36 24.14 -33.44
C MET A 7 -38.97 22.74 -33.29
N LEU A 8 -38.13 21.78 -32.90
CA LEU A 8 -38.39 20.96 -31.71
C LEU A 8 -37.07 20.43 -31.16
N MET A 9 -36.65 21.04 -30.05
CA MET A 9 -35.70 20.46 -29.12
C MET A 9 -36.31 19.19 -28.51
N ALA A 10 -35.60 18.07 -28.61
CA ALA A 10 -35.82 16.94 -27.71
C ALA A 10 -34.72 16.99 -26.64
N VAL A 11 -35.15 17.35 -25.44
CA VAL A 11 -34.40 17.28 -24.19
C VAL A 11 -34.09 15.81 -23.90
N LEU A 12 -32.83 15.40 -24.02
CA LEU A 12 -32.37 14.15 -23.42
C LEU A 12 -31.87 14.48 -22.02
N LEU A 13 -32.63 14.01 -21.03
CA LEU A 13 -32.36 14.14 -19.61
C LEU A 13 -30.94 13.68 -19.27
N ALA A 14 -30.21 14.56 -18.58
CA ALA A 14 -29.08 14.17 -17.75
C ALA A 14 -29.59 13.33 -16.58
N GLY A 15 -29.63 12.01 -16.77
CA GLY A 15 -29.77 11.02 -15.72
C GLY A 15 -28.45 10.86 -14.99
N LEU A 16 -28.38 11.46 -13.81
CA LEU A 16 -27.41 11.21 -12.74
C LEU A 16 -27.14 9.70 -12.64
N LEU A 17 -25.91 9.24 -12.91
CA LEU A 17 -25.50 7.88 -12.57
C LEU A 17 -25.16 7.85 -11.07
N PRO A 18 -25.93 7.14 -10.21
CA PRO A 18 -25.44 6.79 -8.90
C PRO A 18 -24.24 5.84 -9.04
N GLY A 19 -23.24 6.07 -8.19
CA GLY A 19 -21.96 5.37 -8.22
C GLY A 19 -22.11 3.86 -8.35
N VAL A 20 -21.44 3.31 -9.35
CA VAL A 20 -21.13 1.88 -9.39
C VAL A 20 -20.10 1.66 -8.29
N GLN A 21 -20.57 1.11 -7.19
CA GLN A 21 -19.73 0.62 -6.10
C GLN A 21 -18.73 -0.38 -6.68
N ALA A 22 -17.44 -0.10 -6.50
CA ALA A 22 -16.41 -1.11 -6.64
C ALA A 22 -16.72 -2.21 -5.63
N GLN A 23 -17.34 -3.28 -6.10
CA GLN A 23 -17.58 -4.48 -5.33
C GLN A 23 -16.24 -5.19 -5.21
N ALA A 24 -15.51 -4.91 -4.12
CA ALA A 24 -14.55 -5.87 -3.60
C ALA A 24 -15.34 -7.14 -3.31
N GLU A 25 -15.20 -8.16 -4.15
CA GLU A 25 -15.74 -9.47 -3.85
C GLU A 25 -15.06 -9.98 -2.58
N LYS A 26 -15.76 -9.77 -1.47
CA LYS A 26 -15.50 -10.32 -0.15
C LYS A 26 -15.86 -11.81 -0.21
N GLY A 27 -15.09 -12.57 -0.99
CA GLY A 27 -15.09 -14.02 -1.00
C GLY A 27 -14.33 -14.53 0.22
N MET A 28 -15.10 -14.94 1.21
CA MET A 28 -14.68 -15.49 2.49
C MET A 28 -13.75 -16.70 2.32
N MET A 29 -12.70 -16.82 3.14
CA MET A 29 -12.50 -18.03 3.94
C MET A 29 -12.00 -17.67 5.34
N GLN A 30 -12.86 -17.99 6.31
CA GLN A 30 -12.62 -18.08 7.74
C GLN A 30 -11.87 -19.38 8.06
N MET A 31 -11.08 -19.35 9.13
CA MET A 31 -10.67 -20.42 10.07
C MET A 31 -9.20 -20.22 10.44
N GLU A 32 -8.76 -20.28 11.68
CA GLU A 32 -9.39 -20.47 13.00
C GLU A 32 -8.24 -20.21 13.98
N GLU A 33 -8.19 -19.05 14.64
CA GLU A 33 -7.21 -18.84 15.70
C GLU A 33 -7.80 -19.38 16.99
N ARG A 34 -7.31 -20.56 17.36
CA ARG A 34 -7.64 -21.27 18.58
C ARG A 34 -7.23 -20.42 19.77
N ALA A 35 -8.19 -20.14 20.65
CA ALA A 35 -8.00 -19.41 21.90
C ALA A 35 -6.89 -20.04 22.75
N GLY A 36 -5.84 -19.24 23.03
CA GLY A 36 -4.90 -19.48 24.11
C GLY A 36 -5.41 -18.80 25.38
N ASP A 37 -6.02 -19.61 26.23
CA ASP A 37 -6.35 -19.35 27.63
C ASP A 37 -5.10 -18.87 28.40
N ALA A 38 -5.12 -17.62 28.86
CA ALA A 38 -4.14 -17.09 29.81
C ALA A 38 -4.89 -16.71 31.08
N GLY A 39 -5.15 -17.75 31.90
CA GLY A 39 -5.56 -17.60 33.29
C GLY A 39 -4.44 -16.95 34.11
N ASP A 40 -4.85 -15.88 34.79
CA ASP A 40 -4.54 -15.40 36.13
C ASP A 40 -3.42 -16.08 36.97
N MET A 41 -2.83 -15.25 37.85
CA MET A 41 -2.05 -15.53 39.07
C MET A 41 -0.52 -15.24 39.03
N PRO A 42 0.12 -14.90 40.18
CA PRO A 42 0.11 -13.55 40.75
C PRO A 42 1.53 -13.07 41.16
N MET A 43 1.57 -11.82 41.63
CA MET A 43 2.66 -11.14 42.34
C MET A 43 3.50 -12.05 43.25
N ARG A 44 4.83 -11.86 43.23
CA ARG A 44 5.71 -12.26 44.34
C ARG A 44 6.58 -11.08 44.77
N GLU A 45 6.31 -10.68 46.00
CA GLU A 45 7.00 -9.70 46.83
C GLU A 45 8.33 -10.30 47.31
N GLN A 46 9.42 -9.57 47.15
CA GLN A 46 10.64 -9.77 47.94
C GLN A 46 11.12 -8.41 48.42
N GLU A 47 10.75 -8.14 49.66
CA GLU A 47 11.37 -7.19 50.56
C GLU A 47 12.85 -7.54 50.72
N HIS A 48 13.73 -6.59 50.45
CA HIS A 48 14.98 -6.49 51.19
C HIS A 48 15.16 -5.02 51.55
N GLU A 49 14.66 -4.69 52.75
CA GLU A 49 15.18 -3.59 53.54
C GLU A 49 16.67 -3.83 53.81
N ASN A 50 17.50 -2.82 53.58
CA ASN A 50 18.60 -2.57 54.49
C ASN A 50 18.87 -1.06 54.58
N MET A 51 18.98 -0.64 55.82
CA MET A 51 18.84 0.71 56.37
C MET A 51 20.16 1.51 56.42
N MET A 52 20.00 2.84 56.37
CA MET A 52 20.73 3.88 57.13
C MET A 52 22.22 4.14 56.76
N GLU A 53 22.80 5.34 56.86
CA GLU A 53 22.49 6.56 57.64
C GLU A 53 23.33 7.75 57.10
N GLN A 54 22.70 8.94 57.01
CA GLN A 54 23.15 10.34 57.27
C GLN A 54 24.47 10.94 56.76
N HIS A 55 24.44 12.23 56.41
CA HIS A 55 24.93 13.35 57.25
C HIS A 55 24.57 14.73 56.61
N HIS A 56 23.81 15.56 57.36
CA HIS A 56 23.97 17.02 57.63
C HIS A 56 24.15 18.01 56.44
N ASP A 57 23.72 19.29 56.44
CA ASP A 57 22.97 20.20 57.31
C ASP A 57 22.88 21.54 56.53
N ASP A 58 21.79 22.28 56.70
CA ASP A 58 21.59 23.74 56.62
C ASP A 58 22.23 24.66 55.54
N GLY A 59 21.36 25.47 54.91
CA GLY A 59 21.50 26.93 55.03
C GLY A 59 21.72 27.80 53.78
N ALA A 60 20.67 28.57 53.45
CA ALA A 60 20.69 29.95 52.94
C ALA A 60 20.85 30.24 51.42
N MET A 61 19.81 30.89 50.89
CA MET A 61 19.80 31.67 49.65
C MET A 61 20.58 32.99 49.80
N HIS A 62 21.26 33.42 48.73
CA HIS A 62 21.45 34.84 48.41
C HIS A 62 21.62 35.04 46.90
N GLU A 63 20.71 35.82 46.30
CA GLU A 63 20.88 36.45 44.99
C GLU A 63 22.01 37.49 45.05
N ARG A 64 22.75 37.67 43.94
CA ARG A 64 23.15 38.97 43.36
C ARG A 64 23.88 38.83 42.02
N HIS A 65 23.59 39.81 41.18
CA HIS A 65 23.89 39.98 39.76
C HIS A 65 25.36 40.23 39.35
N GLU A 66 25.60 39.90 38.07
CA GLU A 66 26.40 40.60 37.02
C GLU A 66 27.95 40.58 37.02
N ALA A 67 28.49 40.04 35.92
CA ALA A 67 29.38 40.80 35.04
C ALA A 67 29.25 40.32 33.58
N MET A 68 28.94 41.25 32.70
CA MET A 68 28.78 41.14 31.24
C MET A 68 30.10 40.80 30.52
N GLN A 69 29.99 40.20 29.32
CA GLN A 69 30.64 40.78 28.13
C GLN A 69 29.97 40.26 26.84
N ASP A 70 29.42 41.21 26.10
CA ASP A 70 28.84 41.08 24.77
C ASP A 70 29.89 40.85 23.67
N ASN A 71 29.36 40.36 22.54
CA ASN A 71 29.86 40.41 21.15
C ASN A 71 30.90 39.37 20.71
N ALA A 72 30.44 38.38 19.92
CA ALA A 72 30.53 38.46 18.45
C ALA A 72 30.08 37.13 17.80
N MET A 73 29.05 37.23 16.94
CA MET A 73 28.81 36.48 15.70
C MET A 73 29.58 35.15 15.50
N HIS A 74 28.85 34.05 15.47
CA HIS A 74 29.12 32.96 14.53
C HIS A 74 27.83 32.57 13.83
N ASP A 75 27.44 33.42 12.88
CA ASP A 75 26.61 33.00 11.77
C ASP A 75 27.56 32.32 10.77
N LYS A 76 27.57 30.98 10.78
CA LYS A 76 28.25 30.19 9.75
C LYS A 76 27.50 28.87 9.55
N ALA A 77 26.62 28.89 8.54
CA ALA A 77 26.20 27.79 7.66
C ALA A 77 25.92 26.43 8.34
N MET A 78 24.69 25.97 8.52
CA MET A 78 23.75 25.60 7.44
C MET A 78 24.44 24.99 6.22
N ASP A 79 25.22 23.93 6.44
CA ASP A 79 25.56 22.95 5.38
C ASP A 79 25.89 21.56 5.97
N GLU A 80 25.21 21.18 7.06
CA GLU A 80 25.21 19.78 7.46
C GLU A 80 24.11 19.09 6.66
N PRO A 81 24.41 18.20 5.69
CA PRO A 81 23.37 17.42 5.05
C PRO A 81 22.68 16.65 6.19
N LEU A 82 21.38 16.89 6.35
CA LEU A 82 20.55 16.11 7.27
C LEU A 82 20.98 14.65 7.14
N PRO A 83 21.31 13.95 8.25
CA PRO A 83 21.55 12.53 8.19
C PRO A 83 20.33 11.96 7.47
N LEU A 84 20.55 11.36 6.29
CA LEU A 84 19.59 10.42 5.75
C LEU A 84 19.47 9.41 6.88
N GLU A 85 18.40 9.49 7.65
CA GLU A 85 18.11 8.48 8.66
C GLU A 85 17.99 7.19 7.87
N GLU A 86 19.11 6.48 7.82
CA GLU A 86 19.17 5.14 7.32
C GLU A 86 18.28 4.39 8.29
N GLN A 87 17.01 4.20 7.89
CA GLN A 87 16.00 3.42 8.62
C GLN A 87 16.48 1.95 8.62
N SER A 88 17.56 1.73 9.33
CA SER A 88 18.37 0.52 9.42
C SER A 88 17.82 -0.27 10.60
N GLY A 89 16.63 -0.83 10.39
CA GLY A 89 15.96 -1.65 11.41
C GLY A 89 14.75 -2.43 10.90
N PHE A 90 14.16 -2.03 9.78
CA PHE A 90 13.09 -2.79 9.14
C PHE A 90 13.66 -3.50 7.91
N SER A 91 13.62 -4.83 7.91
CA SER A 91 13.73 -5.58 6.66
C SER A 91 12.68 -5.02 5.70
N ARG A 92 13.09 -4.40 4.59
CA ARG A 92 12.17 -3.79 3.61
C ARG A 92 11.19 -4.79 2.99
N GLY A 93 11.41 -6.08 3.23
CA GLY A 93 10.72 -7.16 2.56
C GLY A 93 11.20 -7.33 1.13
N SER A 94 10.84 -8.46 0.52
CA SER A 94 11.08 -8.66 -0.91
C SER A 94 9.93 -9.42 -1.56
N VAL A 95 9.78 -9.19 -2.86
CA VAL A 95 8.97 -10.03 -3.74
C VAL A 95 9.89 -11.10 -4.31
N VAL A 96 9.60 -12.37 -4.02
CA VAL A 96 10.38 -13.50 -4.57
C VAL A 96 9.75 -14.08 -5.83
N ARG A 97 8.47 -13.82 -6.05
CA ARG A 97 7.75 -14.20 -7.27
C ARG A 97 6.57 -13.27 -7.48
N SER A 98 6.42 -12.77 -8.69
CA SER A 98 5.24 -12.04 -9.14
C SER A 98 4.85 -12.52 -10.54
N VAL A 99 3.54 -12.68 -10.78
CA VAL A 99 3.01 -13.20 -12.05
C VAL A 99 1.62 -12.62 -12.29
N PHE A 100 1.36 -12.15 -13.51
CA PHE A 100 -0.01 -12.00 -13.99
C PHE A 100 -0.55 -13.35 -14.43
N THR A 101 -1.77 -13.68 -14.00
CA THR A 101 -2.42 -14.95 -14.29
C THR A 101 -3.91 -14.75 -14.55
N THR A 102 -4.52 -15.67 -15.30
CA THR A 102 -5.97 -15.71 -15.52
C THR A 102 -6.71 -16.33 -14.33
N ALA A 103 -6.05 -17.18 -13.54
CA ALA A 103 -6.65 -17.87 -12.40
C ALA A 103 -5.62 -18.23 -11.32
N VAL A 104 -6.08 -18.32 -10.07
CA VAL A 104 -5.30 -18.89 -8.96
C VAL A 104 -6.02 -20.15 -8.47
N GLN A 105 -5.32 -21.28 -8.46
CA GLN A 105 -5.82 -22.59 -8.03
C GLN A 105 -4.88 -23.14 -6.97
N ASP A 106 -5.41 -23.68 -5.88
CA ASP A 106 -4.60 -24.21 -4.77
C ASP A 106 -3.51 -23.25 -4.24
N ARG A 107 -3.80 -21.94 -4.27
CA ARG A 107 -2.90 -20.84 -3.89
C ARG A 107 -1.65 -20.69 -4.77
N GLU A 108 -1.71 -21.18 -6.00
CA GLU A 108 -0.70 -21.04 -7.04
C GLU A 108 -1.32 -20.44 -8.31
N PRO A 109 -0.57 -19.62 -9.08
CA PRO A 109 -1.04 -19.13 -10.37
C PRO A 109 -1.20 -20.31 -11.34
N ALA A 110 -2.30 -20.33 -12.09
CA ALA A 110 -2.59 -21.39 -13.06
C ALA A 110 -1.77 -21.23 -14.35
N ASP A 111 -1.39 -20.00 -14.69
CA ASP A 111 -0.63 -19.64 -15.88
C ASP A 111 0.22 -18.38 -15.65
N SER A 112 0.93 -17.94 -16.69
CA SER A 112 1.66 -16.68 -16.71
C SER A 112 1.32 -15.94 -17.99
N VAL A 113 0.66 -14.80 -17.87
CA VAL A 113 0.27 -13.96 -19.01
C VAL A 113 1.08 -12.67 -19.04
N ARG A 114 1.40 -12.18 -20.23
CA ARG A 114 1.98 -10.84 -20.45
C ARG A 114 1.18 -10.04 -21.47
N GLU A 115 0.25 -10.69 -22.15
CA GLU A 115 -0.68 -10.09 -23.09
C GLU A 115 -2.05 -10.70 -22.85
N LEU A 116 -3.07 -9.86 -22.91
CA LEU A 116 -4.48 -10.23 -22.87
C LEU A 116 -5.21 -9.44 -23.96
N ASP A 117 -6.31 -9.96 -24.45
CA ASP A 117 -7.16 -9.27 -25.41
C ASP A 117 -8.54 -8.94 -24.82
N THR A 118 -9.37 -8.22 -25.56
CA THR A 118 -10.70 -7.80 -25.08
C THR A 118 -11.71 -8.93 -24.84
N HIS A 119 -11.35 -10.20 -25.09
CA HIS A 119 -12.15 -11.34 -24.64
C HIS A 119 -11.92 -11.66 -23.15
N SER A 120 -10.83 -11.15 -22.56
CA SER A 120 -10.49 -11.32 -21.16
C SER A 120 -11.12 -10.19 -20.32
N ASP A 121 -12.04 -10.54 -19.43
CA ASP A 121 -12.75 -9.58 -18.57
C ASP A 121 -12.02 -9.28 -17.24
N LYS A 122 -10.96 -10.03 -16.95
CA LYS A 122 -10.26 -9.99 -15.68
C LYS A 122 -8.81 -10.46 -15.82
N VAL A 123 -7.96 -9.86 -15.00
CA VAL A 123 -6.59 -10.32 -14.75
C VAL A 123 -6.32 -10.38 -13.25
N ILE A 124 -5.51 -11.33 -12.82
CA ILE A 124 -5.04 -11.45 -11.44
C ILE A 124 -3.54 -11.18 -11.41
N TYR A 125 -3.08 -10.40 -10.45
CA TYR A 125 -1.67 -10.24 -10.15
C TYR A 125 -1.36 -10.95 -8.83
N TYR A 126 -0.60 -12.03 -8.94
CA TYR A 126 -0.15 -12.88 -7.85
C TYR A 126 1.23 -12.46 -7.38
N THR A 127 1.44 -12.42 -6.06
CA THR A 127 2.73 -12.07 -5.45
C THR A 127 3.04 -13.00 -4.29
N GLU A 128 4.28 -13.49 -4.23
CA GLU A 128 4.86 -14.16 -3.08
C GLU A 128 5.90 -13.25 -2.41
N LEU A 129 5.66 -12.95 -1.13
CA LEU A 129 6.40 -12.02 -0.30
C LEU A 129 7.29 -12.78 0.70
N ARG A 130 8.46 -12.20 1.01
CA ARG A 130 9.37 -12.65 2.06
C ARG A 130 9.77 -11.53 2.98
N ASP A 131 9.98 -11.87 4.25
CA ASP A 131 10.53 -10.98 5.29
C ASP A 131 9.71 -9.71 5.52
N MET A 132 8.39 -9.82 5.35
CA MET A 132 7.40 -8.75 5.53
C MET A 132 6.42 -9.03 6.68
N ALA A 133 6.67 -10.01 7.54
CA ALA A 133 5.76 -10.34 8.64
C ALA A 133 5.48 -9.10 9.52
N GLY A 134 4.21 -8.84 9.79
CA GLY A 134 3.75 -7.67 10.56
C GLY A 134 3.70 -6.37 9.76
N GLN A 135 4.13 -6.37 8.49
CA GLN A 135 4.08 -5.20 7.61
C GLN A 135 2.85 -5.23 6.69
N THR A 136 2.69 -4.12 5.97
CA THR A 136 1.69 -3.97 4.90
C THR A 136 2.38 -4.03 3.54
N ALA A 137 1.77 -4.74 2.60
CA ALA A 137 2.10 -4.69 1.18
C ALA A 137 0.91 -4.13 0.39
N LYS A 138 1.17 -3.47 -0.73
CA LYS A 138 0.11 -2.91 -1.59
C LYS A 138 0.38 -3.23 -3.05
N HIS A 139 -0.65 -3.67 -3.78
CA HIS A 139 -0.62 -3.69 -5.24
C HIS A 139 -1.22 -2.38 -5.75
N ARG A 140 -0.44 -1.58 -6.48
CA ARG A 140 -0.91 -0.38 -7.18
C ARG A 140 -1.04 -0.67 -8.67
N TRP A 141 -2.28 -0.61 -9.16
CA TRP A 141 -2.63 -0.80 -10.56
C TRP A 141 -2.62 0.52 -11.30
N GLU A 142 -1.84 0.61 -12.36
CA GLU A 142 -1.71 1.78 -13.23
C GLU A 142 -2.08 1.41 -14.67
N HIS A 143 -2.88 2.26 -15.31
CA HIS A 143 -3.21 2.16 -16.73
C HIS A 143 -2.75 3.44 -17.41
N ASN A 144 -1.88 3.32 -18.42
CA ASN A 144 -1.31 4.47 -19.15
C ASN A 144 -0.77 5.57 -18.21
N GLY A 145 -0.06 5.17 -17.15
CA GLY A 145 0.54 6.08 -16.16
C GLY A 145 -0.44 6.69 -15.14
N LYS A 146 -1.73 6.33 -15.18
CA LYS A 146 -2.72 6.76 -14.20
C LYS A 146 -3.01 5.65 -13.19
N VAL A 147 -2.97 5.97 -11.91
CA VAL A 147 -3.38 5.03 -10.85
C VAL A 147 -4.88 4.76 -10.93
N MET A 148 -5.24 3.49 -11.07
CA MET A 148 -6.61 3.01 -11.26
C MET A 148 -7.14 2.26 -10.04
N ALA A 149 -6.26 1.67 -9.22
CA ALA A 149 -6.62 1.02 -7.97
C ALA A 149 -5.38 0.82 -7.09
N GLU A 150 -5.58 0.81 -5.78
CA GLU A 150 -4.61 0.36 -4.80
C GLU A 150 -5.27 -0.69 -3.90
N VAL A 151 -4.62 -1.83 -3.71
CA VAL A 151 -5.13 -2.93 -2.88
C VAL A 151 -4.12 -3.26 -1.82
N GLU A 152 -4.52 -3.13 -0.56
CA GLU A 152 -3.67 -3.32 0.61
C GLU A 152 -3.79 -4.73 1.21
N PHE A 153 -2.67 -5.29 1.66
CA PHE A 153 -2.58 -6.59 2.32
C PHE A 153 -1.77 -6.49 3.61
N LYS A 154 -2.33 -7.03 4.70
CA LYS A 154 -1.58 -7.26 5.95
C LYS A 154 -0.84 -8.59 5.86
N VAL A 155 0.47 -8.57 6.08
CA VAL A 155 1.32 -9.74 5.93
C VAL A 155 1.51 -10.45 7.28
N GLY A 156 1.00 -11.68 7.40
CA GLY A 156 0.96 -12.41 8.66
C GLY A 156 2.17 -13.32 8.94
N GLY A 157 3.08 -13.52 8.00
CA GLY A 157 4.17 -14.50 8.14
C GLY A 157 5.39 -14.20 7.31
N SER A 158 6.49 -14.92 7.59
CA SER A 158 7.79 -14.73 6.92
C SER A 158 7.79 -15.09 5.43
N ARG A 159 6.86 -15.95 5.02
CA ARG A 159 6.49 -16.23 3.62
C ARG A 159 5.00 -16.02 3.49
N TRP A 160 4.58 -15.16 2.56
CA TRP A 160 3.17 -14.84 2.40
C TRP A 160 2.80 -14.74 0.93
N ARG A 161 1.60 -15.20 0.58
CA ARG A 161 1.10 -15.16 -0.79
C ARG A 161 -0.16 -14.32 -0.82
N VAL A 162 -0.19 -13.35 -1.71
CA VAL A 162 -1.30 -12.43 -1.90
C VAL A 162 -1.59 -12.31 -3.38
N TRP A 163 -2.81 -11.90 -3.70
CA TRP A 163 -3.17 -11.55 -5.06
C TRP A 163 -4.27 -10.47 -5.03
N SER A 164 -4.26 -9.61 -6.04
CA SER A 164 -5.41 -8.75 -6.36
C SER A 164 -5.81 -9.00 -7.80
N SER A 165 -7.05 -8.63 -8.12
CA SER A 165 -7.58 -8.72 -9.48
C SER A 165 -8.00 -7.36 -9.99
N LYS A 166 -7.98 -7.21 -11.32
CA LYS A 166 -8.54 -6.06 -12.00
C LYS A 166 -9.52 -6.54 -13.07
N SER A 167 -10.75 -6.03 -13.01
CA SER A 167 -11.68 -6.17 -14.12
C SER A 167 -11.19 -5.33 -15.30
N LEU A 168 -11.14 -5.93 -16.47
CA LEU A 168 -10.73 -5.31 -17.71
C LEU A 168 -11.97 -5.06 -18.56
N VAL A 169 -12.08 -3.85 -19.09
CA VAL A 169 -13.15 -3.48 -20.03
C VAL A 169 -12.52 -3.10 -21.36
N PRO A 170 -13.18 -3.35 -22.51
CA PRO A 170 -12.60 -3.11 -23.83
C PRO A 170 -12.05 -1.69 -24.07
N GLY A 171 -12.57 -0.69 -23.35
CA GLY A 171 -12.08 0.69 -23.42
C GLY A 171 -10.76 0.97 -22.69
N TRP A 172 -10.18 -0.01 -21.98
CA TRP A 172 -8.91 0.15 -21.24
C TRP A 172 -7.75 -0.61 -21.88
N THR A 173 -7.75 -0.72 -23.21
CA THR A 173 -6.59 -1.22 -23.94
C THR A 173 -5.36 -0.34 -23.72
N GLY A 174 -4.19 -0.92 -23.93
CA GLY A 174 -2.89 -0.31 -23.67
C GLY A 174 -2.10 -1.03 -22.59
N GLU A 175 -1.08 -0.34 -22.11
CA GLU A 175 -0.16 -0.86 -21.11
C GLU A 175 -0.78 -0.76 -19.71
N TRP A 176 -0.69 -1.86 -18.98
CA TRP A 176 -1.03 -1.94 -17.58
C TRP A 176 0.22 -2.29 -16.78
N LYS A 177 0.41 -1.57 -15.68
CA LYS A 177 1.50 -1.80 -14.75
C LYS A 177 0.93 -2.10 -13.37
N VAL A 178 1.55 -3.03 -12.66
CA VAL A 178 1.33 -3.22 -11.24
C VAL A 178 2.64 -3.04 -10.50
N SER A 179 2.66 -2.12 -9.55
CA SER A 179 3.75 -1.95 -8.60
C SER A 179 3.38 -2.61 -7.27
N VAL A 180 4.30 -3.36 -6.67
CA VAL A 180 4.21 -3.81 -5.28
C VAL A 180 4.91 -2.78 -4.40
N LEU A 181 4.19 -2.23 -3.43
CA LEU A 181 4.71 -1.27 -2.47
C LEU A 181 4.80 -1.89 -1.08
N ASN A 182 5.82 -1.49 -0.32
CA ASN A 182 5.91 -1.80 1.12
C ASN A 182 5.18 -0.76 1.98
N GLY A 183 5.25 -0.92 3.31
CA GLY A 183 4.62 -0.01 4.27
C GLY A 183 5.15 1.43 4.25
N ALA A 184 6.33 1.66 3.69
CA ALA A 184 6.91 2.99 3.48
C ALA A 184 6.50 3.63 2.12
N ASN A 185 5.57 2.99 1.39
CA ASN A 185 5.19 3.33 0.01
C ASN A 185 6.35 3.26 -1.00
N GLU A 186 7.39 2.49 -0.70
CA GLU A 186 8.51 2.27 -1.61
C GLU A 186 8.16 1.12 -2.55
N VAL A 187 8.47 1.28 -3.83
CA VAL A 187 8.27 0.25 -4.82
C VAL A 187 9.34 -0.83 -4.66
N ILE A 188 8.90 -2.07 -4.43
CA ILE A 188 9.77 -3.23 -4.24
C ILE A 188 9.69 -4.25 -5.39
N SER A 189 8.71 -4.10 -6.28
CA SER A 189 8.59 -4.86 -7.54
C SER A 189 7.66 -4.11 -8.50
N GLU A 190 7.88 -4.27 -9.80
CA GLU A 190 6.97 -3.79 -10.85
C GLU A 190 6.89 -4.81 -11.97
N ASP A 191 5.68 -5.02 -12.49
CA ASP A 191 5.43 -5.85 -13.67
C ASP A 191 4.43 -5.17 -14.60
N VAL A 192 4.54 -5.50 -15.88
CA VAL A 192 3.72 -4.93 -16.95
C VAL A 192 3.05 -6.05 -17.75
N PHE A 193 1.80 -5.80 -18.17
CA PHE A 193 1.13 -6.58 -19.21
C PHE A 193 0.44 -5.66 -20.21
N ASN A 194 0.25 -6.16 -21.43
CA ASN A 194 -0.43 -5.42 -22.50
C ASN A 194 -1.86 -5.94 -22.67
N TYR A 195 -2.84 -5.03 -22.71
CA TYR A 195 -4.23 -5.36 -23.01
C TYR A 195 -4.60 -4.81 -24.39
N LYS A 196 -4.92 -5.67 -25.35
CA LYS A 196 -5.10 -5.31 -26.76
C LYS A 196 -6.53 -5.52 -27.21
N PRO A 197 -7.01 -4.81 -28.24
CA PRO A 197 -8.22 -5.21 -28.94
C PRO A 197 -8.09 -6.66 -29.41
N ALA A 198 -9.15 -7.45 -29.23
CA ALA A 198 -9.26 -8.73 -29.91
C ALA A 198 -9.11 -8.51 -31.41
N THR A 199 -8.26 -9.31 -32.05
CA THR A 199 -8.21 -9.33 -33.51
C THR A 199 -9.20 -10.38 -33.97
N ASP A 200 -10.34 -9.94 -34.48
CA ASP A 200 -11.24 -10.82 -35.21
C ASP A 200 -10.57 -11.18 -36.54
N GLU A 201 -9.70 -12.21 -36.54
CA GLU A 201 -9.11 -12.78 -37.77
C GLU A 201 -10.17 -13.40 -38.70
N ALA A 202 -11.47 -13.28 -38.38
CA ALA A 202 -12.58 -13.81 -39.14
C ALA A 202 -13.03 -12.93 -40.34
N GLU A 203 -12.62 -11.66 -40.44
CA GLU A 203 -13.11 -10.77 -41.52
C GLU A 203 -12.16 -10.68 -42.75
N ALA A 204 -10.95 -11.25 -42.68
CA ALA A 204 -9.97 -11.20 -43.77
C ALA A 204 -10.11 -12.33 -44.82
N ALA A 205 -11.12 -13.18 -44.69
CA ALA A 205 -11.31 -14.36 -45.53
C ALA A 205 -12.72 -14.42 -46.16
N HIS A 206 -13.17 -13.36 -46.84
CA HIS A 206 -14.33 -13.42 -47.74
C HIS A 206 -14.21 -12.48 -48.94
#